data_AF-A0A9Q4CRU0-F1
#
_entry.id   AF-A0A9Q4CRU0-F1
#
_cell.length_a   1.000
_cell.length_b   1.000
_cell.length_c   1.000
_cell.angle_alpha   90.00
_cell.angle_beta   90.00
_cell.angle_gamma   90.00
#
_symmetry.space_group_name_H-M   'P 1'
#
loop_
_entity.id
_entity.type
_entity.pdbx_description
1 polymer ?
#
loop_
_entity_poly.entity_id
_entity_poly.type
_entity_poly.pdbx_seq_one_letter_code
_entity_poly.pdbx_strand_id
1 'polypeptide(L)' 'MSRNPLTLIIIAIILLTTALLAGCYLYSLPNHCKPLPDNPLDGVIHYECEAP' A
#
# COMPACT_ATOMS: atom_id res chain seq x y z
N MET A 1 -19.80 0.18 27.86
CA MET A 1 -18.35 0.38 27.60
C MET A 1 -18.14 1.85 27.26
N SER A 2 -17.55 2.64 28.15
CA SER A 2 -17.25 4.06 27.86
C SER A 2 -16.21 4.10 26.76
N ARG A 3 -16.61 4.46 25.54
CA ARG A 3 -15.71 4.58 24.39
C ARG A 3 -14.83 5.79 24.65
N ASN A 4 -13.60 5.54 25.08
CA ASN A 4 -12.65 6.58 25.38
C ASN A 4 -12.37 7.35 24.06
N PRO A 5 -12.73 8.64 23.97
CA PRO A 5 -12.64 9.40 22.72
C PRO A 5 -11.21 9.43 22.18
N LEU A 6 -10.22 9.35 23.07
CA LEU A 6 -8.81 9.28 22.74
C LEU A 6 -8.45 8.02 21.95
N THR A 7 -9.05 6.87 22.30
CA THR A 7 -8.86 5.61 21.57
C THR A 7 -9.41 5.69 20.15
N LEU A 8 -10.56 6.33 19.94
CA LEU A 8 -11.12 6.52 18.60
C LEU A 8 -10.23 7.41 17.73
N ILE A 9 -9.67 8.47 18.31
CA ILE A 9 -8.73 9.36 17.61
C ILE A 9 -7.47 8.60 17.20
N ILE A 10 -6.88 7.80 18.11
CA ILE A 10 -5.70 7.00 17.80
C ILE A 10 -5.98 6.03 16.64
N ILE A 11 -7.10 5.31 16.68
CA ILE A 11 -7.48 4.39 15.61
C ILE A 11 -7.64 5.13 14.28
N ALA A 12 -8.29 6.29 14.27
CA ALA A 12 -8.46 7.08 13.05
C ALA A 12 -7.12 7.53 12.46
N ILE A 13 -6.15 7.95 13.30
CA ILE A 13 -4.81 8.34 12.84
C ILE A 13 -4.06 7.15 12.23
N ILE A 14 -4.12 5.98 12.87
CA ILE A 14 -3.49 4.74 12.37
C ILE A 14 -4.09 4.34 11.02
N LEU A 15 -5.41 4.38 10.89
CA LEU A 15 -6.09 4.06 9.63
C LEU A 15 -5.72 5.05 8.53
N LEU A 16 -5.66 6.35 8.85
CA LEU A 16 -5.29 7.37 7.89
C LEU A 16 -3.84 7.21 7.40
N THR A 17 -2.89 7.00 8.33
CA THR A 17 -1.47 6.84 7.98
C THR A 17 -1.21 5.57 7.17
N THR A 18 -1.81 4.44 7.54
CA THR A 18 -1.66 3.19 6.78
C THR A 18 -2.24 3.30 5.37
N ALA A 19 -3.40 3.94 5.20
CA ALA A 19 -4.00 4.18 3.89
C ALA A 19 -3.15 5.11 3.01
N LEU A 20 -2.61 6.19 3.59
CA LEU A 20 -1.68 7.10 2.89
C LEU A 20 -0.42 6.35 2.44
N LEU A 21 0.18 5.57 3.32
CA LEU A 21 1.41 4.84 3.02
C LEU A 21 1.18 3.78 1.93
N ALA A 22 0.09 3.02 2.03
CA ALA A 22 -0.29 2.04 1.01
C ALA A 22 -0.61 2.72 -0.34
N GLY A 23 -1.32 3.85 -0.31
CA GLY A 23 -1.61 4.63 -1.51
C GLY A 23 -0.34 5.16 -2.17
N CYS A 24 0.60 5.73 -1.42
CA CYS A 24 1.88 6.20 -1.94
C CYS A 24 2.73 5.05 -2.50
N TYR A 25 2.74 3.89 -1.84
CA TYR A 25 3.44 2.70 -2.30
C TYR A 25 2.84 2.17 -3.61
N LEU A 26 1.52 1.98 -3.64
CA LEU A 26 0.79 1.51 -4.83
C LEU A 26 0.80 2.52 -5.98
N TYR A 27 0.87 3.82 -5.71
CA TYR A 27 0.99 4.86 -6.73
C TYR A 27 2.42 4.99 -7.27
N SER A 28 3.42 4.79 -6.41
CA SER A 28 4.82 4.76 -6.84
C SER A 28 5.15 3.49 -7.62
N LEU A 29 4.46 2.37 -7.35
CA LEU A 29 4.66 1.10 -8.03
C LEU A 29 4.53 1.22 -9.56
N PRO A 30 3.45 1.75 -10.16
CA PRO A 30 3.36 1.90 -11.62
C PRO A 30 4.23 3.04 -12.18
N ASN A 31 4.64 4.00 -11.35
CA ASN A 31 5.48 5.13 -11.79
C ASN A 31 6.99 4.79 -11.80
N HIS A 32 7.43 3.84 -10.97
CA HIS A 32 8.84 3.42 -10.85
C HIS A 32 9.08 1.96 -11.21
N CYS A 33 8.02 1.16 -11.31
CA CYS A 33 8.10 -0.25 -11.62
C CYS A 33 7.14 -0.61 -12.74
N LYS A 34 7.64 -1.22 -13.81
CA LYS A 34 6.77 -1.76 -14.85
C LYS A 34 6.33 -3.16 -14.46
N PRO A 35 5.04 -3.52 -14.58
CA PRO A 35 4.66 -4.92 -14.47
C PRO A 35 5.40 -5.68 -15.58
N LEU A 36 6.20 -6.68 -15.21
CA LEU A 36 6.77 -7.57 -16.21
C LEU A 36 5.63 -8.34 -16.86
N PRO A 37 5.74 -8.65 -18.16
CA PRO A 37 4.85 -9.61 -18.79
C PRO A 37 5.21 -11.02 -18.28
N ASP A 38 4.78 -11.37 -17.06
CA ASP A 38 5.06 -12.68 -16.50
C ASP A 38 4.00 -13.74 -16.86
N ASN A 39 4.50 -14.97 -16.96
CA ASN A 39 3.81 -16.14 -17.50
C ASN A 39 2.49 -16.41 -16.73
N PRO A 40 1.35 -16.55 -17.43
CA PRO A 40 0.01 -16.55 -16.83
C PRO A 40 -0.33 -17.71 -15.88
N LEU A 41 0.57 -18.69 -15.70
CA LEU A 41 0.37 -19.81 -14.76
C LEU A 41 0.77 -19.51 -13.31
N ASP A 42 1.56 -18.47 -13.05
CA ASP A 42 2.13 -18.26 -11.71
C ASP A 42 1.24 -17.42 -10.79
N GLY A 43 0.25 -16.70 -11.35
CA GLY A 43 -0.71 -15.89 -10.58
C GLY A 43 -0.09 -14.73 -9.76
N VAL A 44 1.24 -14.60 -9.79
CA VAL A 44 2.01 -13.55 -9.15
C VAL A 44 2.32 -12.49 -10.21
N ILE A 45 2.01 -11.23 -9.90
CA ILE A 45 2.39 -10.09 -10.74
C ILE A 45 3.77 -9.63 -10.29
N HIS A 46 4.78 -9.84 -11.13
CA HIS A 46 6.13 -9.37 -10.88
C HIS A 46 6.25 -7.93 -11.39
N TYR A 47 6.87 -7.07 -10.58
CA TYR A 47 7.13 -5.68 -10.94
C TYR A 47 8.65 -5.49 -11.07
N GLU A 48 9.10 -5.00 -12.22
CA GLU A 48 10.50 -4.64 -12.48
C GLU A 48 10.65 -3.20 -12.02
N CYS A 49 11.17 -3.03 -10.81
CA CYS A 49 11.46 -1.71 -10.26
C CYS A 49 12.84 -1.25 -10.73
N GLU A 50 12.92 -0.05 -11.30
CA GLU A 50 14.21 0.55 -11.64
C GLU A 50 14.92 0.90 -10.33
N ALA A 51 16.06 0.24 -10.06
CA ALA A 51 16.87 0.57 -8.89
C ALA A 51 17.41 2.00 -9.04
N PRO A 52 17.38 2.82 -7.96
CA PRO A 52 17.95 4.17 -8.01
C PRO A 52 19.46 4.17 -8.28
#